data_AF-A0A2M8NYD9-F1
#
_entry.id   AF-A0A2M8NYD9-F1
#
_cell.length_a   1.000
_cell.length_b   1.000
_cell.length_c   1.000
_cell.angle_alpha   90.00
_cell.angle_beta   90.00
_cell.angle_gamma   90.00
#
_symmetry.space_group_name_H-M   'P 1'
#
loop_
_entity.id
_entity.type
_entity.pdbx_description
1 polymer ?
#
loop_
_entity_poly.entity_id
_entity_poly.type
_entity_poly.pdbx_seq_one_letter_code
_entity_poly.pdbx_strand_id
1 'polypeptide(L)'
;MDDIINRKRKGMGCIFIVPLVFACIAATTITLDRLCVEVLQWRVPVHPEARIVRQTYNFLTPNGLGQSVTTYFVPGDPRDIELWFNRQIGERLRALEKEPERSFYYNISAVGKIVGYAEDGVNTQLIVIAQCLSSRGE
;
A
#
# COMPACT_ATOMS: atom_id res chain seq x y z
N MET A 1 15.72 -36.91 -39.89
CA MET A 1 16.47 -35.71 -39.47
C MET A 1 15.53 -34.56 -39.09
N ASP A 2 14.30 -34.53 -39.63
CA ASP A 2 13.27 -33.53 -39.35
C ASP A 2 12.72 -33.53 -37.92
N ASP A 3 12.69 -34.68 -37.24
CA ASP A 3 12.21 -34.76 -35.84
C ASP A 3 13.14 -34.07 -34.83
N ILE A 4 14.45 -34.03 -35.09
CA ILE A 4 15.43 -33.37 -34.22
C ILE A 4 15.32 -31.84 -34.38
N ILE A 5 15.08 -31.37 -35.60
CA ILE A 5 14.87 -29.94 -35.89
C ILE A 5 13.55 -29.46 -35.28
N ASN A 6 12.48 -30.26 -35.37
CA ASN A 6 11.20 -29.95 -34.72
C ASN A 6 11.28 -29.99 -33.18
N ARG A 7 12.04 -30.92 -32.59
CA ARG A 7 12.31 -30.92 -31.13
C ARG A 7 13.11 -29.70 -30.69
N LYS A 8 14.14 -29.30 -31.43
CA LYS A 8 14.92 -28.09 -31.13
C LYS A 8 14.07 -26.83 -31.27
N ARG A 9 13.24 -26.68 -32.32
CA ARG A 9 12.32 -25.54 -32.49
C ARG A 9 11.28 -25.44 -31.37
N LYS A 10 10.70 -26.57 -30.94
CA LYS A 10 9.72 -26.60 -29.82
C LYS A 10 10.39 -26.32 -28.46
N GLY A 11 11.59 -26.85 -28.22
CA GLY A 11 12.36 -26.58 -27.00
C GLY A 11 12.85 -25.14 -26.89
N MET A 12 13.29 -24.53 -28.01
CA MET A 12 13.72 -23.13 -28.04
C MET A 12 12.54 -22.15 -27.83
N GLY A 13 11.35 -22.47 -28.36
CA GLY A 13 10.15 -21.65 -28.16
C GLY A 13 9.77 -21.55 -26.68
N CYS A 14 9.77 -22.67 -25.95
CA CYS A 14 9.48 -22.67 -24.51
C CYS A 14 10.53 -21.91 -23.68
N ILE A 15 11.82 -21.95 -24.09
CA ILE A 15 12.90 -21.23 -23.40
C ILE A 15 12.70 -19.70 -23.46
N PHE A 16 12.07 -19.16 -24.50
CA PHE A 16 11.80 -17.72 -24.59
C PHE A 16 10.43 -17.32 -24.03
N ILE A 17 9.41 -18.16 -24.19
CA ILE A 17 8.05 -17.85 -23.73
C ILE A 17 8.00 -17.80 -22.20
N VAL A 18 8.63 -18.76 -21.52
CA VAL A 18 8.61 -18.82 -20.04
C VAL A 18 9.17 -17.55 -19.40
N PRO A 19 10.40 -17.09 -19.70
CA PRO A 19 10.93 -15.86 -19.12
C PRO A 19 10.15 -14.62 -19.56
N LEU A 20 9.59 -14.60 -20.78
CA LEU A 20 8.74 -13.50 -21.22
C LEU A 20 7.48 -13.38 -20.34
N VAL A 21 6.82 -14.51 -20.04
CA VAL A 21 5.66 -14.53 -19.14
C VAL A 21 6.04 -14.06 -17.73
N PHE A 22 7.16 -14.54 -17.19
CA PHE A 22 7.65 -14.07 -15.89
C PHE A 22 7.99 -12.57 -15.89
N ALA A 23 8.60 -12.06 -16.96
CA ALA A 23 8.87 -10.65 -17.12
C ALA A 23 7.59 -9.82 -17.17
N CYS A 24 6.56 -10.28 -17.88
CA CYS A 24 5.24 -9.64 -17.88
C CYS A 24 4.62 -9.60 -16.48
N ILE A 25 4.61 -10.73 -15.77
CA ILE A 25 4.08 -10.80 -14.40
C ILE A 25 4.85 -9.83 -13.49
N ALA A 26 6.18 -9.87 -13.51
CA ALA A 26 7.02 -9.01 -12.70
C ALA A 26 6.78 -7.52 -13.00
N ALA A 27 6.69 -7.14 -14.27
CA ALA A 27 6.40 -5.77 -14.68
C ALA A 27 5.02 -5.31 -14.19
N THR A 28 3.98 -6.14 -14.35
CA THR A 28 2.64 -5.83 -13.84
C THR A 28 2.63 -5.68 -12.33
N THR A 29 3.28 -6.58 -11.59
CA THR A 29 3.38 -6.50 -10.13
C THR A 29 4.05 -5.20 -9.66
N ILE A 30 5.16 -4.80 -10.30
CA ILE A 30 5.85 -3.55 -9.96
C ILE A 30 4.95 -2.33 -10.25
N THR A 31 4.25 -2.33 -11.39
CA THR A 31 3.34 -1.23 -11.73
C THR A 31 2.19 -1.11 -10.74
N LEU A 32 1.60 -2.23 -10.33
CA LEU A 32 0.55 -2.25 -9.30
C LEU A 32 1.06 -1.79 -7.94
N ASP A 33 2.27 -2.20 -7.56
CA ASP A 33 2.91 -1.75 -6.31
C ASP A 33 3.10 -0.23 -6.30
N ARG A 34 3.61 0.34 -7.40
CA ARG A 34 3.80 1.80 -7.53
C ARG A 34 2.48 2.57 -7.51
N LEU A 35 1.45 2.05 -8.17
CA LEU A 35 0.10 2.62 -8.12
C LEU A 35 -0.43 2.63 -6.68
N CYS A 36 -0.24 1.53 -5.93
CA CYS A 36 -0.64 1.46 -4.53
C CYS A 36 0.11 2.46 -3.66
N VAL A 37 1.42 2.65 -3.88
CA VAL A 37 2.21 3.67 -3.17
C VAL A 37 1.62 5.06 -3.39
N GLU A 38 1.31 5.45 -4.63
CA GLU A 38 0.72 6.75 -4.93
C GLU A 38 -0.64 6.95 -4.26
N VAL A 39 -1.50 5.94 -4.36
CA VAL A 39 -2.84 5.95 -3.76
C VAL A 39 -2.77 6.07 -2.24
N LEU A 40 -1.93 5.26 -1.60
CA LEU A 40 -1.80 5.25 -0.15
C LEU A 40 -1.06 6.47 0.39
N GLN A 41 -0.11 7.05 -0.36
CA GLN A 41 0.49 8.34 -0.01
C GLN A 41 -0.56 9.46 0.04
N TRP A 42 -1.51 9.45 -0.90
CA TRP A 42 -2.62 10.41 -0.87
C TRP A 42 -3.66 10.07 0.21
N ARG A 43 -3.93 8.79 0.50
CA ARG A 43 -4.97 8.37 1.48
C ARG A 43 -4.55 8.33 2.93
N VAL A 44 -3.28 8.08 3.24
CA VAL A 44 -2.76 8.04 4.62
C VAL A 44 -2.35 9.44 5.06
N PRO A 45 -3.01 10.05 6.06
CA PRO A 45 -2.56 11.34 6.55
C PRO A 45 -1.39 11.13 7.51
N VAL A 46 -0.31 11.86 7.29
CA VAL A 46 0.88 11.84 8.14
C VAL A 46 0.92 13.14 8.93
N HIS A 47 0.90 13.05 10.26
CA HIS A 47 0.97 14.24 11.11
C HIS A 47 2.33 14.93 10.90
N PRO A 48 2.40 16.28 10.82
CA PRO A 48 3.65 16.98 10.51
C PRO A 48 4.76 16.72 11.55
N GLU A 49 4.38 16.51 12.80
CA GLU A 49 5.30 16.20 13.90
C GLU A 49 5.50 14.69 14.11
N ALA A 50 4.95 13.85 13.22
CA ALA A 50 5.11 12.41 13.34
C ALA A 50 6.54 11.98 12.99
N ARG A 51 7.08 11.06 13.79
CA ARG A 51 8.27 10.28 13.46
C ARG A 51 7.92 8.82 13.33
N ILE A 52 8.46 8.14 12.33
CA ILE A 52 8.25 6.70 12.14
C ILE A 52 9.08 5.96 13.19
N VAL A 53 8.41 5.16 14.03
CA VAL A 53 9.06 4.29 15.02
C VAL A 53 9.30 2.91 14.43
N ARG A 54 8.28 2.38 13.73
CA ARG A 54 8.33 1.05 13.14
C ARG A 54 7.50 1.03 11.87
N GLN A 55 7.99 0.33 10.86
CA GLN A 55 7.25 0.09 9.64
C GLN A 55 7.40 -1.38 9.26
N THR A 56 6.27 -2.04 9.01
CA THR A 56 6.20 -3.44 8.58
C THR A 56 5.27 -3.54 7.39
N TYR A 57 5.60 -4.39 6.43
CA TYR A 57 4.81 -4.60 5.23
C TYR A 57 5.01 -6.02 4.74
N ASN A 58 4.03 -6.58 4.04
CA ASN A 58 4.03 -7.99 3.63
C ASN A 58 4.41 -8.20 2.16
N PHE A 59 4.80 -7.15 1.44
CA PHE A 59 5.14 -7.21 0.02
C PHE A 59 6.42 -6.44 -0.33
N LEU A 60 6.49 -5.81 -1.52
CA LEU A 60 7.69 -5.19 -2.08
C LEU A 60 8.10 -3.90 -1.37
N THR A 61 7.16 -2.96 -1.19
CA THR A 61 7.46 -1.63 -0.65
C THR A 61 6.50 -1.21 0.45
N PRO A 62 6.91 -0.29 1.34
CA PRO A 62 6.00 0.31 2.30
C PRO A 62 4.88 1.07 1.58
N ASN A 63 3.64 0.86 2.05
CA ASN A 63 2.44 1.40 1.41
C ASN A 63 2.27 0.95 -0.06
N GLY A 64 2.93 -0.13 -0.46
CA GLY A 64 2.75 -0.76 -1.76
C GLY A 64 1.56 -1.72 -1.79
N LEU A 65 1.65 -2.69 -2.69
CA LEU A 65 0.65 -3.75 -2.80
C LEU A 65 0.58 -4.55 -1.49
N GLY A 66 -0.62 -4.99 -1.07
CA GLY A 66 -0.79 -5.78 0.14
C GLY A 66 -1.14 -4.92 1.36
N GLN A 67 -0.48 -5.20 2.49
CA GLN A 67 -0.69 -4.51 3.77
C GLN A 67 0.61 -3.94 4.30
N SER A 68 0.53 -2.69 4.77
CA SER A 68 1.57 -1.95 5.46
C SER A 68 1.04 -1.48 6.82
N VAL A 69 1.80 -1.69 7.88
CA VAL A 69 1.52 -1.17 9.22
C VAL A 69 2.68 -0.26 9.59
N THR A 70 2.37 1.03 9.76
CA THR A 70 3.34 2.04 10.17
C THR A 70 2.96 2.57 11.53
N THR A 71 3.87 2.44 12.49
CA THR A 71 3.75 3.00 13.83
C THR A 71 4.49 4.32 13.87
N TYR A 72 3.74 5.38 14.13
CA TYR A 72 4.24 6.73 14.34
C TYR A 72 4.26 7.05 15.82
N PHE A 73 5.22 7.87 16.19
CA PHE A 73 5.21 8.63 17.43
C PHE A 73 4.88 10.07 17.10
N VAL A 74 3.94 10.64 17.84
CA VAL A 74 3.45 12.00 17.62
C VAL A 74 3.40 12.71 18.98
N PRO A 75 3.98 13.91 19.12
CA PRO A 75 3.82 14.71 20.33
C PRO A 75 2.36 15.11 20.54
N GLY A 76 1.91 15.15 21.79
CA GLY A 76 0.56 15.62 22.17
C GLY A 76 -0.38 14.52 22.65
N ASP A 77 -1.62 14.94 22.99
CA ASP A 77 -2.66 14.06 23.55
C ASP A 77 -3.25 13.13 22.48
N PRO A 78 -3.47 11.83 22.79
CA PRO A 78 -4.02 10.87 21.84
C PRO A 78 -5.35 11.29 21.22
N ARG A 79 -6.22 11.97 21.98
CA ARG A 79 -7.52 12.43 21.51
C ARG A 79 -7.39 13.49 20.43
N ASP A 80 -6.45 14.42 20.60
CA ASP A 80 -6.22 15.50 19.63
C ASP A 80 -5.67 14.93 18.31
N ILE A 81 -4.73 13.98 18.41
CA ILE A 81 -4.17 13.28 17.25
C ILE A 81 -5.25 12.45 16.55
N GLU A 82 -6.12 11.78 17.30
CA GLU A 82 -7.22 11.01 16.74
C GLU A 82 -8.20 11.91 15.97
N LEU A 83 -8.60 13.04 16.57
CA LEU A 83 -9.50 14.02 15.96
C LEU A 83 -8.88 14.63 14.70
N TRP A 84 -7.61 15.01 14.74
CA TRP A 84 -6.88 15.49 13.57
C TRP A 84 -6.91 14.47 12.43
N PHE A 85 -6.61 13.21 12.72
CA PHE A 85 -6.58 12.15 11.71
C PHE A 85 -7.97 11.93 11.11
N ASN A 86 -9.03 11.89 11.94
CA ASN A 86 -10.41 11.75 11.46
C ASN A 86 -10.83 12.93 10.57
N ARG A 87 -10.40 14.15 10.93
CA ARG A 87 -10.66 15.34 10.12
C ARG A 87 -10.00 15.24 8.75
N GLN A 88 -8.73 14.82 8.68
CA GLN A 88 -8.02 14.64 7.41
C GLN A 88 -8.67 13.59 6.51
N ILE A 89 -9.09 12.45 7.08
CA ILE A 89 -9.84 11.44 6.33
C ILE A 89 -11.18 12.00 5.82
N GLY A 90 -11.91 12.74 6.66
CA GLY A 90 -13.17 13.39 6.28
C GLY A 90 -13.00 14.43 5.18
N GLU A 91 -11.94 15.23 5.21
CA GLU A 91 -11.61 16.21 4.16
C GLU A 91 -11.34 15.50 2.82
N ARG A 92 -10.60 14.38 2.82
CA ARG A 92 -10.34 13.57 1.62
C ARG A 92 -11.59 12.89 1.07
N LEU A 93 -12.47 12.41 1.95
CA LEU A 93 -13.77 11.84 1.56
C LEU A 93 -14.67 12.89 0.90
N ARG A 94 -14.70 14.13 1.40
CA ARG A 94 -15.45 15.23 0.76
C ARG A 94 -14.82 15.66 -0.57
N ALA A 95 -13.49 15.55 -0.71
CA ALA A 95 -12.82 15.84 -1.97
C ALA A 95 -13.24 14.87 -3.08
N LEU A 96 -13.54 13.60 -2.75
CA LEU A 96 -14.06 12.63 -3.73
C LEU A 96 -15.38 13.05 -4.38
N GLU A 97 -16.28 13.70 -3.63
CA GLU A 97 -17.55 14.17 -4.18
C GLU A 97 -17.33 15.17 -5.32
N LYS A 98 -16.19 15.87 -5.31
CA LYS A 98 -15.80 16.83 -6.34
C LYS A 98 -14.96 16.22 -7.47
N GLU A 99 -14.30 15.09 -7.22
CA GLU A 99 -13.34 14.42 -8.11
C GLU A 99 -13.67 12.92 -8.20
N PRO A 100 -14.76 12.56 -8.90
CA PRO A 100 -15.25 11.17 -8.94
C PRO A 100 -14.26 10.20 -9.58
N GLU A 101 -13.33 10.66 -10.41
CA GLU A 101 -12.23 9.86 -10.97
C GLU A 101 -11.33 9.26 -9.88
N ARG A 102 -11.25 9.89 -8.70
CA ARG A 102 -10.50 9.37 -7.54
C ARG A 102 -11.27 8.33 -6.74
N SER A 103 -12.53 8.04 -7.07
CA SER A 103 -13.29 6.95 -6.44
C SER A 103 -12.59 5.60 -6.57
N PHE A 104 -11.87 5.39 -7.68
CA PHE A 104 -11.05 4.20 -7.89
C PHE A 104 -10.06 3.98 -6.74
N TYR A 105 -9.41 5.03 -6.24
CA TYR A 105 -8.42 4.94 -5.15
C TYR A 105 -9.04 4.38 -3.87
N TYR A 106 -10.32 4.68 -3.63
CA TYR A 106 -11.03 4.17 -2.45
C TYR A 106 -11.46 2.73 -2.60
N ASN A 107 -11.78 2.30 -3.81
CA ASN A 107 -12.18 0.92 -4.08
C ASN A 107 -11.00 -0.05 -3.98
N ILE A 108 -9.80 0.40 -4.32
CA ILE A 108 -8.61 -0.46 -4.31
C ILE A 108 -7.79 -0.38 -3.02
N SER A 109 -8.18 0.43 -2.04
CA SER A 109 -7.40 0.57 -0.82
C SER A 109 -8.26 0.76 0.44
N ALA A 110 -7.66 0.58 1.60
CA ALA A 110 -8.26 0.87 2.89
C ALA A 110 -7.21 1.43 3.86
N VAL A 111 -7.62 2.34 4.74
CA VAL A 111 -6.77 2.91 5.79
C VAL A 111 -7.51 2.80 7.11
N GLY A 112 -6.89 2.13 8.07
CA GLY A 112 -7.31 2.04 9.47
C GLY A 112 -6.28 2.69 10.38
N LYS A 113 -6.69 2.97 11.61
CA LYS A 113 -5.80 3.55 12.63
C LYS A 113 -6.09 2.99 14.01
N ILE A 114 -5.07 3.01 14.86
CA ILE A 114 -5.15 2.78 16.29
C ILE A 114 -4.35 3.92 16.94
N VAL A 115 -4.94 4.58 17.93
CA VAL A 115 -4.31 5.71 18.63
C VAL A 115 -4.29 5.39 20.12
N GLY A 116 -3.17 5.67 20.77
CA GLY A 116 -3.03 5.49 22.21
C GLY A 116 -1.81 6.21 22.73
N TYR A 117 -1.59 6.15 24.05
CA TYR A 117 -0.34 6.62 24.64
C TYR A 117 0.83 5.74 24.20
N ALA A 118 1.96 6.36 23.93
CA ALA A 118 3.23 5.69 23.76
C ALA A 118 3.71 5.08 25.10
N GLU A 119 4.70 4.20 25.05
CA GLU A 119 5.24 3.52 26.24
C GLU A 119 5.80 4.49 27.30
N ASP A 120 6.13 5.72 26.90
CA ASP A 120 6.58 6.78 27.81
C ASP A 120 5.45 7.46 28.61
N GLY A 121 4.19 7.15 28.30
CA GLY A 121 3.01 7.68 28.97
C GLY A 121 2.73 9.18 28.74
N VAL A 122 3.52 9.85 27.91
CA VAL A 122 3.38 11.30 27.64
C VAL A 122 3.05 11.58 26.19
N ASN A 123 3.62 10.81 25.28
CA ASN A 123 3.44 11.01 23.85
C ASN A 123 2.39 10.07 23.28
N THR A 124 1.97 10.33 22.04
CA THR A 124 0.99 9.50 21.34
C THR A 124 1.68 8.52 20.42
N GLN A 125 1.26 7.27 20.49
CA GLN A 125 1.52 6.25 19.48
C GLN A 125 0.32 6.19 18.52
N LEU A 126 0.59 6.41 17.24
CA LEU A 126 -0.37 6.30 16.16
C LEU A 126 0.03 5.14 15.25
N ILE A 127 -0.73 4.05 15.25
CA ILE A 127 -0.53 2.91 14.35
C ILE A 127 -1.47 3.07 13.18
N VAL A 128 -0.94 3.21 11.98
CA VAL A 128 -1.71 3.28 10.73
C VAL A 128 -1.58 1.96 10.00
N ILE A 129 -2.73 1.39 9.64
CA ILE A 129 -2.83 0.17 8.86
C ILE A 129 -3.31 0.57 7.46
N ALA A 130 -2.45 0.43 6.46
CA ALA A 130 -2.75 0.73 5.07
C ALA A 130 -2.82 -0.58 4.28
N GLN A 131 -3.85 -0.73 3.46
CA GLN A 131 -4.06 -1.89 2.60
C GLN A 131 -4.35 -1.42 1.18
N CYS A 132 -3.78 -2.08 0.17
CA CYS A 132 -4.05 -1.82 -1.24
C CYS A 132 -4.09 -3.13 -2.05
N LEU A 133 -5.17 -3.34 -2.79
CA LEU A 133 -5.44 -4.55 -3.59
C LEU A 133 -5.17 -5.85 -2.82
N SER A 134 -5.37 -5.81 -1.51
CA SER A 134 -5.31 -6.96 -0.61
C SER A 134 -6.75 -7.41 -0.36
N SER A 135 -7.00 -8.72 -0.39
CA SER A 135 -8.27 -9.22 0.13
C SER A 135 -8.38 -8.78 1.58
N ARG A 136 -9.48 -8.10 1.93
CA ARG A 136 -9.88 -7.97 3.34
C ARG A 136 -9.98 -9.40 3.86
N GLY A 137 -9.05 -9.79 4.74
CA GLY A 137 -9.30 -10.93 5.60
C GLY A 137 -10.45 -10.52 6.50
N GLU A 138 -11.66 -10.94 6.14
CA GLU A 138 -12.74 -11.13 7.12
C GLU A 138 -12.34 -12.22 8.11
#